data_AF-A0A177BW99-F1
#
_entry.id   AF-A0A177BW99-F1
#
_cell.length_a   1.000
_cell.length_b   1.000
_cell.length_c   1.000
_cell.angle_alpha   90.00
_cell.angle_beta   90.00
_cell.angle_gamma   90.00
#
_symmetry.space_group_name_H-M   'P 1'
#
loop_
_entity.id
_entity.type
_entity.pdbx_description
1 polymer ?
#
loop_
_entity_poly.entity_id
_entity_poly.type
_entity_poly.pdbx_seq_one_letter_code
_entity_poly.pdbx_strand_id
1 'polypeptide(L)'
;MSFSSDMSSSSADSLGGVSTAPSSPPSGLPDSQFYGCRTSHPPPQPNYKTLEKLLLSSVTLARRSFTRHSTFGIGTPTAHYLSLHARVNRFLKKYRKHDFVQDGTYGYVVEIGILLRLAESALGMAHREIIGLECEEPEKQQDERQKLEKRCSRDVDYLVFGGRDLDVGRLPWNLTSEGATQEA
;
A
#
# COMPACT_ATOMS: atom_id res chain seq x y z
N MET A 1 7.23 9.28 -52.27
CA MET A 1 5.84 9.72 -52.46
C MET A 1 5.51 10.67 -51.33
N SER A 2 4.97 11.84 -51.63
CA SER A 2 4.68 12.89 -50.65
C SER A 2 3.23 12.81 -50.20
N PHE A 3 2.95 13.23 -48.97
CA PHE A 3 1.63 13.70 -48.56
C PHE A 3 1.81 14.90 -47.62
N SER A 4 1.05 15.96 -47.89
CA SER A 4 1.13 17.26 -47.23
C SER A 4 -0.23 17.65 -46.66
N SER A 5 -0.18 18.66 -45.78
CA SER A 5 -1.24 19.65 -45.51
C SER A 5 -2.34 19.30 -44.51
N ASP A 6 -2.22 20.01 -43.37
CA ASP A 6 -3.24 20.80 -42.68
C ASP A 6 -4.69 20.82 -43.16
N MET A 7 -5.59 20.86 -42.17
CA MET A 7 -6.83 21.66 -42.23
C MET A 7 -7.07 22.35 -40.87
N SER A 8 -7.32 23.67 -40.91
CA SER A 8 -7.79 24.51 -39.79
C SER A 8 -9.22 24.96 -40.05
N SER A 9 -10.05 25.15 -38.99
CA SER A 9 -11.30 25.97 -38.95
C SER A 9 -12.10 25.62 -37.67
N SER A 10 -12.90 26.47 -37.01
CA SER A 10 -12.99 27.94 -36.86
C SER A 10 -13.89 28.27 -35.64
N SER A 11 -13.84 29.53 -35.19
CA SER A 11 -14.61 30.20 -34.12
C SER A 11 -16.16 30.10 -34.19
N ALA A 12 -16.86 30.34 -33.07
CA ALA A 12 -17.67 31.58 -32.85
C ALA A 12 -18.63 31.56 -31.61
N ASP A 13 -18.91 32.78 -31.14
CA ASP A 13 -19.65 33.32 -29.97
C ASP A 13 -21.11 32.89 -29.67
N SER A 14 -21.58 33.10 -28.41
CA SER A 14 -22.60 34.14 -28.07
C SER A 14 -23.18 34.13 -26.62
N LEU A 15 -22.89 35.20 -25.87
CA LEU A 15 -23.77 36.14 -25.13
C LEU A 15 -25.06 35.74 -24.36
N GLY A 16 -25.21 36.33 -23.15
CA GLY A 16 -26.49 36.72 -22.50
C GLY A 16 -26.87 35.94 -21.22
N GLY A 17 -27.35 36.51 -20.10
CA GLY A 17 -27.64 37.92 -19.75
C GLY A 17 -27.95 38.07 -18.22
N VAL A 18 -28.14 39.30 -17.73
CA VAL A 18 -28.23 39.64 -16.28
C VAL A 18 -29.65 40.00 -15.81
N SER A 19 -29.98 39.81 -14.52
CA SER A 19 -30.99 40.59 -13.76
C SER A 19 -30.93 40.33 -12.24
N THR A 20 -31.37 41.30 -11.42
CA THR A 20 -31.05 41.38 -9.98
C THR A 20 -32.20 41.90 -9.09
N ALA A 21 -32.49 41.21 -7.97
CA ALA A 21 -33.06 41.71 -6.69
C ALA A 21 -34.52 42.29 -6.67
N PRO A 22 -35.14 42.67 -5.52
CA PRO A 22 -34.83 42.42 -4.08
C PRO A 22 -36.03 42.03 -3.14
N SER A 23 -35.73 41.75 -1.85
CA SER A 23 -36.56 41.89 -0.61
C SER A 23 -37.81 40.99 -0.35
N SER A 24 -38.23 40.54 0.85
CA SER A 24 -37.72 40.19 2.22
C SER A 24 -38.96 40.12 3.19
N PRO A 25 -38.87 39.97 4.54
CA PRO A 25 -39.36 38.81 5.34
C PRO A 25 -40.55 39.22 6.28
N PRO A 26 -40.89 38.60 7.46
CA PRO A 26 -40.40 37.39 8.16
C PRO A 26 -41.47 36.45 8.81
N SER A 27 -41.06 35.26 9.28
CA SER A 27 -41.58 34.41 10.42
C SER A 27 -41.16 32.94 10.21
N GLY A 28 -40.70 32.14 11.18
CA GLY A 28 -40.31 32.38 12.57
C GLY A 28 -40.12 31.05 13.34
N LEU A 29 -38.96 30.86 14.01
CA LEU A 29 -38.64 29.81 15.01
C LEU A 29 -38.57 28.32 14.54
N PRO A 30 -37.85 27.43 15.28
CA PRO A 30 -36.72 27.66 16.20
C PRO A 30 -35.46 26.87 15.82
N ASP A 31 -34.35 27.14 16.50
CA ASP A 31 -33.13 26.35 16.47
C ASP A 31 -33.38 24.86 16.80
N SER A 32 -32.95 23.97 15.90
CA SER A 32 -32.56 22.61 16.26
C SER A 32 -31.20 22.32 15.64
N GLN A 33 -30.16 22.67 16.40
CA GLN A 33 -28.77 22.38 16.09
C GLN A 33 -28.50 20.87 16.16
N PHE A 34 -29.00 20.10 15.19
CA PHE A 34 -28.40 18.82 14.84
C PHE A 34 -27.12 19.06 14.03
N TYR A 35 -26.14 19.72 14.67
CA TYR A 35 -24.75 19.39 14.43
C TYR A 35 -24.57 17.94 14.87
N GLY A 36 -24.86 17.03 13.94
CA GLY A 36 -24.39 15.67 14.00
C GLY A 36 -22.87 15.73 14.00
N CYS A 37 -22.30 15.86 15.21
CA CYS A 37 -20.89 15.69 15.46
C CYS A 37 -20.57 14.24 15.09
N ARG A 38 -20.28 14.02 13.79
CA ARG A 38 -19.54 12.86 13.35
C ARG A 38 -18.27 12.88 14.17
N THR A 39 -18.22 12.00 15.16
CA THR A 39 -16.97 11.62 15.80
C THR A 39 -16.12 10.97 14.72
N SER A 40 -15.43 11.81 13.96
CA SER A 40 -14.43 11.43 12.98
C SER A 40 -13.21 10.94 13.75
N HIS A 41 -13.38 9.77 14.39
CA HIS A 41 -12.26 9.00 14.88
C HIS A 41 -11.31 8.85 13.70
N PRO A 42 -10.06 9.33 13.80
CA PRO A 42 -9.11 9.16 12.71
C PRO A 42 -8.99 7.67 12.39
N PRO A 43 -8.82 7.30 11.11
CA PRO A 43 -8.68 5.90 10.74
C PRO A 43 -7.57 5.25 11.59
N PRO A 44 -7.79 4.04 12.12
CA PRO A 44 -6.85 3.43 13.06
C PRO A 44 -5.51 3.21 12.35
N GLN A 45 -4.45 3.85 12.84
CA GLN A 45 -3.14 3.77 12.20
C GLN A 45 -2.59 2.33 12.15
N PRO A 46 -1.82 1.98 11.10
CA PRO A 46 -1.13 0.71 11.02
C PRO A 46 -0.15 0.54 12.18
N ASN A 47 -0.13 -0.65 12.77
CA ASN A 47 0.93 -1.00 13.71
C ASN A 47 2.19 -1.38 12.90
N TYR A 48 3.07 -0.43 12.62
CA TYR A 48 4.28 -0.68 11.80
C TYR A 48 5.24 -1.70 12.42
N LYS A 49 5.29 -1.84 13.75
CA LYS A 49 6.00 -2.94 14.42
C LYS A 49 5.41 -4.31 14.14
N THR A 50 4.14 -4.39 13.74
CA THR A 50 3.53 -5.62 13.22
C THR A 50 3.91 -5.84 11.76
N LEU A 51 3.93 -4.78 10.93
CA LEU A 51 4.40 -4.84 9.54
C LEU A 51 5.86 -5.31 9.45
N GLU A 52 6.75 -4.73 10.27
CA GLU A 52 8.16 -5.12 10.46
C GLU A 52 8.29 -6.61 10.77
N LYS A 53 7.53 -7.12 11.74
CA LYS A 53 7.50 -8.55 12.11
C LYS A 53 6.96 -9.44 10.99
N LEU A 54 6.01 -8.97 10.19
CA LEU A 54 5.51 -9.72 9.03
C LEU A 54 6.55 -9.78 7.92
N LEU A 55 7.19 -8.65 7.57
CA LEU A 55 8.26 -8.57 6.57
C LEU A 55 9.44 -9.47 6.93
N LEU A 56 9.97 -9.39 8.16
CA LEU A 56 11.02 -10.28 8.67
C LEU A 56 10.62 -11.76 8.64
N SER A 57 9.36 -12.07 8.99
CA SER A 57 8.84 -13.45 8.89
C SER A 57 8.80 -13.93 7.44
N SER A 58 8.42 -13.07 6.50
CA SER A 58 8.35 -13.39 5.06
C SER A 58 9.75 -13.60 4.47
N VAL A 59 10.73 -12.76 4.80
CA VAL A 59 12.15 -12.96 4.38
C VAL A 59 12.69 -14.28 4.94
N THR A 60 12.45 -14.56 6.23
CA THR A 60 12.89 -15.80 6.87
C THR A 60 12.25 -17.03 6.25
N LEU A 61 10.95 -16.98 5.94
CA LEU A 61 10.23 -18.06 5.28
C LEU A 61 10.76 -18.28 3.86
N ALA A 62 10.86 -17.22 3.05
CA ALA A 62 11.36 -17.31 1.68
C ALA A 62 12.76 -17.93 1.63
N ARG A 63 13.72 -17.42 2.42
CA ARG A 63 15.08 -18.02 2.53
C ARG A 63 15.02 -19.52 2.88
N ARG A 64 14.23 -19.89 3.90
CA ARG A 64 14.10 -21.28 4.35
C ARG A 64 13.54 -22.21 3.27
N SER A 65 12.58 -21.74 2.48
CA SER A 65 12.00 -22.53 1.37
C SER A 65 13.01 -22.86 0.26
N PHE A 66 14.07 -22.05 0.07
CA PHE A 66 15.11 -22.31 -0.95
C PHE A 66 16.37 -22.98 -0.40
N THR A 67 16.63 -22.94 0.91
CA THR A 67 17.75 -23.68 1.52
C THR A 67 17.48 -25.20 1.57
N ARG A 68 17.86 -25.90 0.50
CA ARG A 68 17.71 -27.37 0.27
C ARG A 68 18.21 -28.33 1.37
N HIS A 69 18.86 -27.85 2.43
CA HIS A 69 19.58 -28.70 3.40
C HIS A 69 18.97 -28.75 4.81
N SER A 70 17.87 -28.04 5.10
CA SER A 70 17.32 -28.00 6.46
C SER A 70 15.96 -28.69 6.62
N THR A 71 15.99 -29.78 7.39
CA THR A 71 14.85 -30.52 7.97
C THR A 71 13.96 -31.34 7.01
N PHE A 72 14.31 -32.63 6.96
CA PHE A 72 13.33 -33.71 6.98
C PHE A 72 12.24 -33.42 8.03
N GLY A 73 11.01 -33.18 7.58
CA GLY A 73 9.88 -32.89 8.46
C GLY A 73 8.62 -32.56 7.67
N ILE A 74 7.74 -33.54 7.52
CA ILE A 74 6.46 -33.37 6.81
C ILE A 74 5.60 -32.37 7.57
N GLY A 75 5.53 -31.13 7.07
CA GLY A 75 4.56 -30.11 7.50
C GLY A 75 5.10 -28.78 8.02
N THR A 76 6.38 -28.64 8.39
CA THR A 76 6.85 -27.40 9.06
C THR A 76 6.86 -26.15 8.16
N PRO A 77 7.35 -26.15 6.90
CA PRO A 77 7.43 -24.91 6.11
C PRO A 77 6.05 -24.49 5.59
N THR A 78 5.23 -25.45 5.16
CA THR A 78 3.86 -25.26 4.69
C THR A 78 2.96 -24.70 5.79
N ALA A 79 3.03 -25.23 7.03
CA ALA A 79 2.25 -24.70 8.15
C ALA A 79 2.69 -23.27 8.53
N HIS A 80 4.00 -22.98 8.49
CA HIS A 80 4.52 -21.63 8.70
C HIS A 80 4.03 -20.65 7.63
N TYR A 81 4.07 -21.04 6.36
CA TYR A 81 3.52 -20.27 5.24
C TYR A 81 2.01 -19.98 5.45
N LEU A 82 1.19 -20.99 5.74
CA LEU A 82 -0.26 -20.83 5.92
C LEU A 82 -0.58 -19.89 7.10
N SER A 83 0.16 -20.04 8.21
CA SER A 83 0.04 -19.16 9.38
C SER A 83 0.44 -17.71 9.06
N LEU A 84 1.53 -17.51 8.33
CA LEU A 84 1.99 -16.18 7.93
C LEU A 84 1.03 -15.51 6.95
N HIS A 85 0.58 -16.24 5.92
CA HIS A 85 -0.42 -15.76 4.96
C HIS A 85 -1.70 -15.30 5.66
N ALA A 86 -2.22 -16.09 6.61
CA ALA A 86 -3.38 -15.72 7.41
C ALA A 86 -3.15 -14.46 8.29
N ARG A 87 -1.94 -14.27 8.83
CA ARG A 87 -1.56 -13.07 9.60
C ARG A 87 -1.42 -11.83 8.72
N VAL A 88 -0.81 -11.94 7.54
CA VAL A 88 -0.70 -10.87 6.54
C VAL A 88 -2.09 -10.44 6.10
N ASN A 89 -2.95 -11.37 5.67
CA ASN A 89 -4.32 -11.05 5.27
C ASN A 89 -5.15 -10.46 6.42
N ARG A 90 -4.94 -10.88 7.67
CA ARG A 90 -5.59 -10.24 8.84
C ARG A 90 -5.14 -8.79 9.03
N PHE A 91 -3.85 -8.50 8.84
CA PHE A 91 -3.31 -7.13 8.90
C PHE A 91 -3.87 -6.27 7.76
N LEU A 92 -3.76 -6.71 6.51
CA LEU A 92 -4.23 -5.98 5.34
C LEU A 92 -5.75 -5.78 5.36
N LYS A 93 -6.54 -6.78 5.79
CA LYS A 93 -7.99 -6.62 5.96
C LYS A 93 -8.34 -5.59 7.04
N LYS A 94 -7.58 -5.49 8.13
CA LYS A 94 -7.80 -4.50 9.19
C LYS A 94 -7.50 -3.07 8.71
N TYR A 95 -6.49 -2.92 7.85
CA TYR A 95 -5.99 -1.63 7.37
C TYR A 95 -6.30 -1.40 5.87
N ARG A 96 -7.34 -2.04 5.32
CA ARG A 96 -7.61 -2.06 3.87
C ARG A 96 -7.85 -0.68 3.25
N LYS A 97 -8.40 0.24 4.05
CA LYS A 97 -8.70 1.64 3.72
C LYS A 97 -7.62 2.64 4.15
N HIS A 98 -6.44 2.13 4.55
CA HIS A 98 -5.33 2.96 4.98
C HIS A 98 -4.42 3.28 3.78
N ASP A 99 -4.01 4.54 3.65
CA ASP A 99 -3.11 4.97 2.58
C ASP A 99 -1.65 4.67 2.94
N PHE A 100 -1.20 3.47 2.58
CA PHE A 100 0.20 3.08 2.71
C PHE A 100 1.13 3.80 1.70
N VAL A 101 0.59 4.43 0.64
CA VAL A 101 1.38 5.17 -0.36
C VAL A 101 1.78 6.52 0.22
N GLN A 102 0.85 7.25 0.84
CA GLN A 102 1.12 8.51 1.53
C GLN A 102 2.18 8.36 2.63
N ASP A 103 2.17 7.26 3.37
CA ASP A 103 3.16 6.96 4.41
C ASP A 103 4.52 6.48 3.87
N GLY A 104 4.65 6.26 2.55
CA GLY A 104 5.84 5.66 1.95
C GLY A 104 6.07 4.19 2.36
N THR A 105 5.06 3.50 2.89
CA THR A 105 5.17 2.13 3.41
C THR A 105 4.59 1.05 2.49
N TYR A 106 3.92 1.43 1.40
CA TYR A 106 3.32 0.52 0.41
C TYR A 106 4.33 -0.45 -0.21
N GLY A 107 5.59 -0.01 -0.43
CA GLY A 107 6.66 -0.88 -0.92
C GLY A 107 6.87 -2.13 -0.07
N TYR A 108 6.84 -2.00 1.27
CA TYR A 108 6.98 -3.14 2.19
C TYR A 108 5.79 -4.12 2.12
N VAL A 109 4.59 -3.63 1.77
CA VAL A 109 3.43 -4.49 1.52
C VAL A 109 3.60 -5.27 0.21
N VAL A 110 4.12 -4.63 -0.84
CA VAL A 110 4.46 -5.27 -2.12
C VAL A 110 5.56 -6.33 -1.92
N GLU A 111 6.62 -6.02 -1.17
CA GLU A 111 7.70 -6.95 -0.81
C GLU A 111 7.17 -8.19 -0.06
N ILE A 112 6.29 -8.02 0.94
CA ILE A 112 5.62 -9.15 1.61
C ILE A 112 4.87 -10.02 0.60
N GLY A 113 4.20 -9.41 -0.38
CA GLY A 113 3.49 -10.12 -1.45
C GLY A 113 4.42 -10.97 -2.32
N ILE A 114 5.53 -10.39 -2.77
CA ILE A 114 6.55 -11.06 -3.58
C ILE A 114 7.20 -12.20 -2.78
N LEU A 115 7.58 -11.97 -1.53
CA LEU A 115 8.18 -12.97 -0.65
C LEU A 115 7.27 -14.17 -0.40
N LEU A 116 5.96 -13.95 -0.25
CA LEU A 116 5.00 -15.04 -0.09
C LEU A 116 4.80 -15.83 -1.39
N ARG A 117 4.69 -15.16 -2.55
CA ARG A 117 4.66 -15.84 -3.87
C ARG A 117 5.92 -16.69 -4.11
N LEU A 118 7.08 -16.15 -3.73
CA LEU A 118 8.37 -16.83 -3.85
C LEU A 118 8.43 -18.09 -2.95
N ALA A 119 7.92 -17.98 -1.71
CA ALA A 119 7.77 -19.12 -0.82
C ALA A 119 6.77 -20.18 -1.34
N GLU A 120 5.61 -19.77 -1.87
CA GLU A 120 4.63 -20.69 -2.49
C GLU A 120 5.25 -21.50 -3.63
N SER A 121 6.04 -20.82 -4.48
CA SER A 121 6.68 -21.40 -5.66
C SER A 121 7.70 -22.48 -5.26
N ALA A 122 8.53 -22.21 -4.24
CA ALA A 122 9.46 -23.22 -3.70
C ALA A 122 8.78 -24.37 -2.95
N LEU A 123 7.60 -24.13 -2.35
CA LEU A 123 6.83 -25.15 -1.64
C LEU A 123 5.91 -25.98 -2.55
N GLY A 124 5.87 -25.70 -3.86
CA GLY A 124 4.99 -26.38 -4.82
C GLY A 124 3.51 -26.14 -4.53
N MET A 125 3.15 -25.02 -3.91
CA MET A 125 1.78 -24.70 -3.52
C MET A 125 1.04 -23.93 -4.62
N ALA A 126 -0.27 -24.18 -4.73
CA ALA A 126 -1.13 -23.35 -5.56
C ALA A 126 -1.13 -21.90 -5.04
N HIS A 127 -0.99 -20.93 -5.95
CA HIS A 127 -0.93 -19.50 -5.63
C HIS A 127 -2.15 -19.07 -4.81
N ARG A 128 -1.92 -18.36 -3.70
CA ARG A 128 -3.00 -17.81 -2.88
C ARG A 128 -3.01 -16.29 -2.97
N GLU A 129 -4.18 -15.73 -3.23
CA GLU A 129 -4.33 -14.30 -3.30
C GLU A 129 -4.13 -13.65 -1.91
N ILE A 130 -3.31 -12.60 -1.90
CA ILE A 130 -3.12 -11.71 -0.76
C ILE A 130 -4.08 -10.54 -0.96
N ILE A 131 -4.80 -10.17 0.11
CA ILE A 131 -5.84 -9.15 0.06
C ILE A 131 -5.25 -7.83 -0.45
N GLY A 132 -5.71 -7.41 -1.64
CA GLY A 132 -5.39 -6.12 -2.21
C GLY A 132 -5.84 -4.97 -1.32
N LEU A 133 -4.95 -4.00 -1.13
CA LEU A 133 -5.28 -2.69 -0.57
C LEU A 133 -6.16 -1.92 -1.56
N GLU A 134 -7.12 -1.16 -1.04
CA GLU A 134 -7.97 -0.28 -1.85
C GLU A 134 -7.21 1.03 -2.10
N CYS A 135 -6.43 1.08 -3.19
CA CYS A 135 -5.92 2.34 -3.75
C CYS A 135 -6.83 2.76 -4.91
N GLU A 136 -7.48 3.92 -4.80
CA GLU A 136 -8.20 4.55 -5.91
C GLU A 136 -7.21 5.18 -6.88
N GLU A 137 -6.84 4.45 -7.94
CA GLU A 137 -5.73 4.82 -8.83
C GLU A 137 -6.22 4.99 -10.29
N PRO A 138 -6.24 6.21 -10.86
CA PRO A 138 -6.36 6.41 -12.30
C PRO A 138 -5.23 5.72 -13.10
N GLU A 139 -5.53 5.40 -14.38
CA GLU A 139 -4.71 4.60 -15.29
C GLU A 139 -3.21 4.99 -15.36
N LYS A 140 -2.89 6.29 -15.17
CA LYS A 140 -1.51 6.80 -15.18
C LYS A 140 -0.59 6.22 -14.10
N GLN A 141 -1.13 5.67 -13.01
CA GLN A 141 -0.31 5.11 -11.93
C GLN A 141 0.05 3.63 -12.14
N GLN A 142 -0.50 2.97 -13.16
CA GLN A 142 -0.19 1.57 -13.47
C GLN A 142 1.31 1.38 -13.82
N ASP A 143 1.93 2.35 -14.50
CA ASP A 143 3.36 2.35 -14.80
C ASP A 143 4.23 2.54 -13.55
N GLU A 144 3.85 3.45 -12.64
CA GLU A 144 4.57 3.64 -11.37
C GLU A 144 4.48 2.41 -10.48
N ARG A 145 3.31 1.75 -10.44
CA ARG A 145 3.13 0.47 -9.76
C ARG A 145 4.03 -0.62 -10.35
N GLN A 146 4.16 -0.71 -11.67
CA GLN A 146 5.09 -1.66 -12.30
C GLN A 146 6.56 -1.34 -12.00
N LYS A 147 6.96 -0.07 -11.97
CA LYS A 147 8.32 0.35 -11.58
C LYS A 147 8.60 -0.03 -10.12
N LEU A 148 7.64 0.18 -9.23
CA LEU A 148 7.73 -0.21 -7.83
C LEU A 148 7.84 -1.73 -7.67
N GLU A 149 6.97 -2.53 -8.32
CA GLU A 149 7.01 -3.99 -8.25
C GLU A 149 8.34 -4.56 -8.80
N LYS A 150 8.89 -3.99 -9.88
CA LYS A 150 10.23 -4.31 -10.39
C LYS A 150 11.34 -4.00 -9.38
N ARG A 151 11.26 -2.86 -8.68
CA ARG A 151 12.22 -2.48 -7.64
C ARG A 151 12.13 -3.42 -6.43
N CYS A 152 10.94 -3.63 -5.88
CA CYS A 152 10.69 -4.54 -4.77
C CYS A 152 11.12 -5.98 -5.12
N SER A 153 10.92 -6.44 -6.36
CA SER A 153 11.38 -7.77 -6.80
C SER A 153 12.90 -7.91 -6.69
N ARG A 154 13.64 -6.94 -7.25
CA ARG A 154 15.11 -6.91 -7.18
C ARG A 154 15.61 -6.81 -5.74
N ASP A 155 14.96 -5.99 -4.92
CA ASP A 155 15.36 -5.78 -3.53
C ASP A 155 15.07 -7.06 -2.70
N VAL A 156 13.97 -7.80 -2.99
CA VAL A 156 13.69 -9.16 -2.48
C VAL A 156 14.72 -10.19 -2.95
N ASP A 157 15.18 -10.17 -4.21
CA ASP A 157 16.21 -11.09 -4.70
C ASP A 157 17.52 -10.93 -3.90
N TYR A 158 17.92 -9.70 -3.58
CA TYR A 158 19.07 -9.45 -2.70
C TYR A 158 18.86 -9.91 -1.26
N LEU A 159 17.64 -9.79 -0.72
CA LEU A 159 17.30 -10.27 0.62
C LEU A 159 17.30 -11.80 0.73
N VAL A 160 16.81 -12.50 -0.31
CA VAL A 160 16.61 -13.97 -0.29
C VAL A 160 17.84 -14.72 -0.82
N PHE A 161 18.39 -14.31 -1.96
CA PHE A 161 19.49 -15.01 -2.63
C PHE A 161 20.83 -14.29 -2.46
N GLY A 162 20.82 -12.96 -2.36
CA GLY A 162 22.03 -12.15 -2.15
C GLY A 162 22.59 -12.17 -0.72
N GLY A 163 21.96 -12.88 0.21
CA GLY A 163 22.40 -13.02 1.60
C GLY A 163 22.36 -11.73 2.44
N ARG A 164 21.77 -10.64 1.92
CA ARG A 164 21.68 -9.37 2.65
C ARG A 164 20.53 -9.41 3.66
N ASP A 165 20.79 -9.05 4.89
CA ASP A 165 19.74 -8.88 5.89
C ASP A 165 18.97 -7.57 5.71
N LEU A 166 17.72 -7.57 6.15
CA LEU A 166 16.88 -6.38 6.18
C LEU A 166 17.40 -5.43 7.27
N ASP A 167 17.86 -4.24 6.88
CA ASP A 167 18.26 -3.20 7.83
C ASP A 167 17.02 -2.61 8.51
N VAL A 168 16.67 -3.18 9.66
CA VAL A 168 15.53 -2.75 10.49
C VAL A 168 15.72 -1.32 11.00
N GLY A 169 16.96 -0.88 11.25
CA GLY A 169 17.26 0.47 11.72
C GLY A 169 16.86 1.54 10.71
N ARG A 170 17.04 1.26 9.41
CA ARG A 170 16.68 2.17 8.30
C ARG A 170 15.19 2.23 7.95
N LEU A 171 14.32 1.46 8.60
CA LEU A 171 12.89 1.51 8.31
C LEU A 171 12.30 2.87 8.75
N PRO A 172 11.42 3.51 7.96
CA PRO A 172 10.98 4.88 8.21
C PRO A 172 10.43 5.15 9.62
N TRP A 173 9.77 4.16 10.21
CA TRP A 173 9.20 4.22 11.57
C TRP A 173 10.20 3.95 12.71
N ASN A 174 11.47 3.69 12.40
CA ASN A 174 12.55 3.47 13.37
C ASN A 174 13.56 4.63 13.41
N LEU A 175 13.67 5.41 12.33
CA LEU A 175 14.61 6.54 12.19
C LEU A 175 14.40 7.66 13.22
N THR A 176 13.19 7.78 13.80
CA THR A 176 12.87 8.81 14.80
C THR A 176 13.34 8.48 16.22
N SER A 177 13.88 7.28 16.46
CA SER A 177 14.25 6.83 17.83
C SER A 177 15.65 7.26 18.29
N GLU A 178 16.55 7.67 17.39
CA GLU A 178 17.96 7.94 17.73
C GLU A 178 18.27 9.43 17.97
N GLY A 179 17.35 10.34 17.61
CA GLY A 179 17.57 11.80 17.71
C GLY A 179 17.27 12.45 19.06
N ALA A 180 16.86 11.69 20.08
CA ALA A 180 16.37 12.23 21.37
C ALA A 180 17.35 12.08 22.55
N THR A 181 18.59 11.64 22.31
CA THR A 181 19.56 11.31 23.38
C THR A 181 20.97 11.87 23.14
N GLN A 182 21.06 13.08 22.56
CA GLN A 182 22.29 13.88 22.51
C GLN A 182 22.01 15.36 22.83
N GLU A 183 21.51 15.63 24.04
CA GLU A 183 21.71 16.92 24.74
C GLU A 183 21.32 16.76 26.23
N ALA A 184 22.33 16.47 27.07
CA ALA A 184 22.30 16.55 28.54
C ALA A 184 23.74 16.57 29.07
#